data_AF-A0A8T5AJN1-F1
#
_entry.id   AF-A0A8T5AJN1-F1
#
_cell.length_a   1.000
_cell.length_b   1.000
_cell.length_c   1.000
_cell.angle_alpha   90.00
_cell.angle_beta   90.00
_cell.angle_gamma   90.00
#
_symmetry.space_group_name_H-M   'P 1'
#
loop_
_entity.id
_entity.type
_entity.pdbx_description
1 polymer ?
#
loop_
_entity_poly.entity_id
_entity_poly.type
_entity_poly.pdbx_seq_one_letter_code
_entity_poly.pdbx_strand_id
1 'polypeptide(L)'
;MFDGSGVDVFEMVRRVLRDEGSSDTAKLSAHILRVLAIHHGVSWRSEIRGDLARLLSFSGEPFPSRDEEIGRAVKNLEDVGLVEAEYRRRGEWPGPEVSVDQLIHLRNVEDARKALEADPLYLRYLSYRQGLIWRALRRRV
;
A
#
# COMPACT_ATOMS: atom_id res chain seq x y z
N MET A 1 9.26 -27.89 -12.24
CA MET A 1 8.31 -28.56 -11.33
C MET A 1 8.34 -27.74 -10.06
N PHE A 2 7.44 -26.77 -9.95
CA PHE A 2 7.36 -25.90 -8.76
C PHE A 2 6.42 -26.57 -7.77
N ASP A 3 6.86 -26.65 -6.53
CA ASP A 3 6.18 -27.28 -5.41
C ASP A 3 4.93 -26.48 -5.02
N GLY A 4 3.78 -27.12 -5.15
CA GLY A 4 2.45 -26.57 -4.86
C GLY A 4 2.15 -26.38 -3.36
N SER A 5 3.10 -25.90 -2.57
CA SER A 5 2.90 -25.44 -1.19
C SER A 5 3.36 -24.00 -0.97
N GLY A 6 3.67 -23.27 -2.04
CA GLY A 6 3.94 -21.85 -2.01
C GLY A 6 2.66 -21.04 -1.78
N VAL A 7 2.68 -20.17 -0.77
CA VAL A 7 1.67 -19.15 -0.54
C VAL A 7 1.49 -18.32 -1.82
N ASP A 8 0.35 -18.49 -2.50
CA ASP A 8 0.07 -17.79 -3.76
C ASP A 8 -0.35 -16.34 -3.48
N VAL A 9 0.65 -15.46 -3.43
CA VAL A 9 0.47 -14.02 -3.19
C VAL A 9 -0.48 -13.40 -4.21
N PHE A 10 -0.44 -13.85 -5.47
CA PHE A 10 -1.31 -13.32 -6.51
C PHE A 10 -2.78 -13.57 -6.17
N GLU A 11 -3.15 -14.82 -5.86
CA GLU A 11 -4.54 -15.15 -5.49
C GLU A 11 -4.96 -14.50 -4.16
N MET A 12 -4.04 -14.33 -3.21
CA MET A 12 -4.33 -13.64 -1.96
C MET A 12 -4.63 -12.16 -2.15
N VAL A 13 -3.87 -11.47 -3.00
CA VAL A 13 -4.18 -10.08 -3.35
C VAL A 13 -5.55 -10.00 -4.03
N ARG A 14 -5.85 -10.90 -4.98
CA ARG A 14 -7.18 -10.95 -5.62
C ARG A 14 -8.31 -11.21 -4.65
N ARG A 15 -8.08 -12.02 -3.61
CA ARG A 15 -9.05 -12.24 -2.54
C ARG A 15 -9.28 -10.96 -1.75
N VAL A 16 -8.23 -10.25 -1.34
CA VAL A 16 -8.38 -8.97 -0.61
C VAL A 16 -9.16 -7.95 -1.44
N LEU A 17 -8.90 -7.85 -2.75
CA LEU A 17 -9.64 -6.97 -3.65
C LEU A 17 -11.12 -7.38 -3.80
N ARG A 18 -11.41 -8.68 -3.82
CA ARG A 18 -12.80 -9.19 -3.88
C ARG A 18 -13.57 -8.88 -2.59
N ASP A 19 -12.89 -8.98 -1.47
CA ASP A 19 -13.46 -8.76 -0.14
C ASP A 19 -13.46 -7.26 0.25
N GLU A 20 -12.96 -6.37 -0.60
CA GLU A 20 -12.80 -4.92 -0.35
C GLU A 20 -14.09 -4.27 0.16
N GLY A 21 -15.26 -4.65 -0.38
CA GLY A 21 -16.56 -4.08 0.00
C GLY A 21 -17.17 -4.66 1.29
N SER A 22 -16.51 -5.63 1.94
CA SER A 22 -17.08 -6.35 3.09
C SER A 22 -17.06 -5.55 4.39
N SER A 23 -16.12 -4.60 4.55
CA SER A 23 -15.99 -3.73 5.72
C SER A 23 -15.04 -2.57 5.43
N ASP A 24 -15.08 -1.51 6.24
CA ASP A 24 -14.14 -0.38 6.13
C ASP A 24 -12.68 -0.83 6.31
N THR A 25 -12.43 -1.84 7.17
CA THR A 25 -11.07 -2.37 7.36
C THR A 25 -10.61 -3.18 6.16
N ALA A 26 -11.48 -3.98 5.54
CA ALA A 26 -11.15 -4.69 4.30
C ALA A 26 -10.85 -3.71 3.17
N LYS A 27 -11.66 -2.65 3.07
CA LYS A 27 -11.44 -1.57 2.11
C LYS A 27 -10.10 -0.89 2.29
N LEU A 28 -9.79 -0.51 3.52
CA LEU A 28 -8.51 0.11 3.86
C LEU A 28 -7.33 -0.83 3.60
N SER A 29 -7.49 -2.14 3.84
CA SER A 29 -6.47 -3.15 3.54
C SER A 29 -6.15 -3.19 2.04
N ALA A 30 -7.18 -3.17 1.17
CA ALA A 30 -6.99 -3.10 -0.28
C ALA A 30 -6.28 -1.80 -0.70
N HIS A 31 -6.65 -0.66 -0.12
CA HIS A 31 -5.99 0.63 -0.39
C HIS A 31 -4.52 0.64 0.05
N ILE A 32 -4.19 0.05 1.20
CA ILE A 32 -2.80 -0.08 1.66
C ILE A 32 -1.99 -0.97 0.70
N LEU A 33 -2.55 -2.08 0.20
CA LEU A 33 -1.89 -2.91 -0.82
C LEU A 33 -1.58 -2.10 -2.08
N ARG A 34 -2.54 -1.32 -2.58
CA ARG A 34 -2.34 -0.43 -3.74
C ARG A 34 -1.19 0.53 -3.51
N VAL A 35 -1.18 1.21 -2.35
CA VAL A 35 -0.12 2.15 -1.94
C VAL A 35 1.23 1.46 -1.88
N LEU A 36 1.34 0.33 -1.19
CA LEU A 36 2.60 -0.41 -1.09
C LEU A 36 3.12 -0.81 -2.47
N ALA A 37 2.27 -1.33 -3.35
CA ALA A 37 2.67 -1.72 -4.70
C ALA A 37 3.20 -0.54 -5.55
N ILE A 38 2.65 0.66 -5.35
CA ILE A 38 3.12 1.90 -6.00
C ILE A 38 4.49 2.34 -5.47
N HIS A 39 4.77 2.08 -4.19
CA HIS A 39 6.01 2.44 -3.50
C HIS A 39 7.01 1.29 -3.43
N HIS A 40 6.99 0.39 -4.43
CA HIS A 40 7.93 -0.73 -4.55
C HIS A 40 7.89 -1.73 -3.39
N GLY A 41 6.77 -1.78 -2.68
CA GLY A 41 6.47 -2.76 -1.65
C GLY A 41 7.10 -2.51 -0.30
N VAL A 42 7.68 -1.34 -0.06
CA VAL A 42 8.20 -0.98 1.26
C VAL A 42 7.78 0.44 1.59
N SER A 43 7.18 0.64 2.76
CA SER A 43 6.83 1.98 3.24
C SER A 43 6.75 2.03 4.77
N TRP A 44 7.08 3.19 5.32
CA TRP A 44 6.83 3.50 6.72
C TRP A 44 5.33 3.72 6.93
N ARG A 45 4.76 3.26 8.05
CA ARG A 45 3.34 3.49 8.37
C ARG A 45 2.98 4.97 8.35
N SER A 46 3.87 5.82 8.87
CA SER A 46 3.71 7.28 8.81
C SER A 46 3.59 7.83 7.38
N GLU A 47 4.29 7.22 6.42
CA GLU A 47 4.25 7.58 5.00
C GLU A 47 3.02 7.03 4.29
N ILE A 48 2.63 5.79 4.60
CA ILE A 48 1.39 5.16 4.10
C ILE A 48 0.19 6.08 4.35
N ARG A 49 0.11 6.74 5.50
CA ARG A 49 -0.96 7.71 5.79
C ARG A 49 -1.05 8.81 4.74
N GLY A 50 0.07 9.42 4.38
CA GLY A 50 0.15 10.47 3.37
C GLY A 50 -0.19 9.96 1.97
N ASP A 51 0.28 8.77 1.61
CA ASP A 51 0.03 8.16 0.31
C ASP A 51 -1.44 7.69 0.15
N LEU A 52 -2.02 7.12 1.20
CA LEU A 52 -3.45 6.82 1.26
C LEU A 52 -4.28 8.09 1.06
N ALA A 53 -3.89 9.22 1.67
CA ALA A 53 -4.64 10.47 1.53
C ALA A 53 -4.69 10.93 0.07
N ARG A 54 -3.59 10.77 -0.66
CA ARG A 54 -3.52 11.10 -2.10
C ARG A 54 -4.35 10.14 -2.94
N LEU A 55 -4.30 8.83 -2.65
CA LEU A 55 -5.10 7.83 -3.36
C LEU A 55 -6.60 8.06 -3.15
N LEU A 56 -7.03 8.25 -1.90
CA LEU A 56 -8.44 8.43 -1.54
C LEU A 56 -9.00 9.76 -2.05
N SER A 57 -8.20 10.83 -1.98
CA SER A 57 -8.55 12.10 -2.62
C SER A 57 -8.71 11.96 -4.13
N PHE A 58 -7.85 11.18 -4.78
CA PHE A 58 -7.97 10.89 -6.22
C PHE A 58 -9.22 10.09 -6.55
N SER A 59 -9.62 9.13 -5.71
CA SER A 59 -10.83 8.32 -5.93
C SER A 59 -12.12 8.99 -5.45
N GLY A 60 -12.04 10.17 -4.82
CA GLY A 60 -13.19 10.84 -4.21
C GLY A 60 -13.72 10.16 -2.96
N GLU A 61 -12.89 9.35 -2.29
CA GLU A 61 -13.25 8.63 -1.07
C GLU A 61 -12.82 9.40 0.19
N PRO A 62 -13.56 9.26 1.30
CA PRO A 62 -13.17 9.86 2.57
C PRO A 62 -11.90 9.22 3.12
N PHE A 63 -11.06 10.03 3.75
CA PHE A 63 -9.85 9.56 4.43
C PHE A 63 -10.19 8.95 5.80
N PRO A 64 -9.60 7.80 6.20
CA PRO A 64 -9.77 7.27 7.55
C PRO A 64 -9.33 8.30 8.59
N SER A 65 -10.15 8.48 9.63
CA SER A 65 -9.95 9.55 10.60
C SER A 65 -8.91 9.21 11.66
N ARG A 66 -8.62 7.91 11.86
CA ARG A 66 -7.86 7.39 13.00
C ARG A 66 -6.70 6.52 12.56
N ASP A 67 -5.54 6.72 13.20
CA ASP A 67 -4.33 5.96 12.87
C ASP A 67 -4.45 4.47 13.23
N GLU A 68 -5.27 4.14 14.24
CA GLU A 68 -5.57 2.77 14.65
C GLU A 68 -6.28 1.96 13.55
N GLU A 69 -6.99 2.63 12.63
CA GLU A 69 -7.62 1.98 11.48
C GLU A 69 -6.56 1.46 10.50
N ILE A 70 -5.52 2.26 10.25
CA ILE A 70 -4.37 1.87 9.43
C ILE A 70 -3.66 0.68 10.08
N GLY A 71 -3.43 0.74 11.40
CA GLY A 71 -2.81 -0.36 12.14
C GLY A 71 -3.59 -1.68 12.04
N ARG A 72 -4.93 -1.64 12.14
CA ARG A 72 -5.77 -2.83 11.97
C ARG A 72 -5.73 -3.37 10.55
N ALA A 73 -5.75 -2.51 9.54
CA ALA A 73 -5.66 -2.92 8.14
C ALA A 73 -4.29 -3.55 7.83
N VAL A 74 -3.18 -2.98 8.32
CA VAL A 74 -1.85 -3.58 8.21
C VAL A 74 -1.81 -4.95 8.89
N LYS A 75 -2.35 -5.06 10.11
CA LYS A 75 -2.43 -6.34 10.82
C LYS A 75 -3.25 -7.37 10.04
N ASN A 76 -4.37 -6.98 9.42
CA ASN A 76 -5.15 -7.89 8.57
C ASN A 76 -4.31 -8.42 7.39
N LEU A 77 -3.52 -7.56 6.75
CA LEU A 77 -2.64 -7.96 5.65
C LEU A 77 -1.49 -8.88 6.13
N GLU A 78 -1.01 -8.67 7.35
CA GLU A 78 0.02 -9.50 7.98
C GLU A 78 -0.53 -10.87 8.38
N ASP A 79 -1.72 -10.91 8.99
CA ASP A 79 -2.43 -12.12 9.41
C ASP A 79 -2.74 -13.04 8.20
N VAL A 80 -3.03 -12.46 7.03
CA VAL A 80 -3.16 -13.26 5.79
C VAL A 80 -1.82 -13.64 5.18
N GLY A 81 -0.71 -12.99 5.55
CA GLY A 81 0.63 -13.29 5.05
C GLY A 81 1.02 -12.54 3.77
N LEU A 82 0.37 -11.41 3.46
CA LEU A 82 0.74 -10.56 2.32
C LEU A 82 1.85 -9.58 2.64
N VAL A 83 1.93 -9.14 3.90
CA VAL A 83 2.95 -8.21 4.37
C VAL A 83 3.70 -8.78 5.58
N GLU A 84 4.84 -8.16 5.85
CA GLU A 84 5.59 -8.27 7.10
C GLU A 84 5.71 -6.86 7.67
N ALA A 85 5.44 -6.69 8.96
CA ALA A 85 5.54 -5.39 9.61
C ALA A 85 6.48 -5.46 10.82
N GLU A 86 7.45 -4.56 10.87
CA GLU A 86 8.46 -4.53 11.92
C GLU A 86 8.59 -3.12 12.52
N TYR A 87 8.69 -3.04 13.85
CA TYR A 87 8.98 -1.78 14.51
C TYR A 87 10.47 -1.46 14.41
N ARG A 88 10.79 -0.29 13.87
CA ARG A 88 12.17 0.20 13.72
C ARG A 88 12.29 1.62 14.25
N ARG A 89 13.49 1.95 14.72
CA ARG A 89 13.89 3.31 15.06
C ARG A 89 14.24 4.07 13.79
N ARG A 90 13.64 5.24 13.59
CA ARG A 90 13.86 6.12 12.45
C ARG A 90 14.29 7.50 12.94
N GLY A 91 15.30 8.08 12.29
CA GLY A 91 15.63 9.49 12.49
C GLY A 91 14.58 10.37 11.82
N GLU A 92 14.05 11.34 12.55
CA GLU A 92 13.07 12.29 12.02
C GLU A 92 13.77 13.44 11.32
N TRP A 93 13.68 13.58 10.00
CA TRP A 93 14.15 14.80 9.35
C TRP A 93 13.08 15.91 9.48
N PRO A 94 13.43 17.15 9.91
CA PRO A 94 14.79 17.71 10.03
C PRO A 94 15.39 17.74 11.47
N GLY A 95 14.88 16.95 12.42
CA GLY A 95 15.34 16.92 13.81
C GLY A 95 16.39 15.84 14.12
N PRO A 96 17.02 15.89 15.32
CA PRO A 96 17.85 14.80 15.83
C PRO A 96 17.03 13.70 16.54
N GLU A 97 15.69 13.83 16.56
CA GLU A 97 14.81 12.92 17.27
C GLU A 97 14.73 11.56 16.57
N VAL A 98 14.70 10.51 17.39
CA VAL A 98 14.53 9.13 16.94
C VAL A 98 13.16 8.68 17.37
N SER A 99 12.24 8.52 16.42
CA SER A 99 10.93 7.94 16.68
C SER A 99 10.90 6.45 16.35
N VAL A 100 9.96 5.76 16.98
CA VAL A 100 9.65 4.36 16.66
C VAL A 100 8.51 4.38 15.65
N ASP A 101 8.75 3.80 14.48
CA ASP A 101 7.78 3.67 13.41
C ASP A 101 7.71 2.22 12.95
N GLN A 102 6.66 1.86 12.23
CA GLN A 102 6.45 0.53 11.69
C GLN A 102 6.82 0.52 10.22
N LEU A 103 7.84 -0.27 9.85
CA LEU A 103 8.22 -0.51 8.47
C LEU A 103 7.44 -1.70 7.93
N ILE A 104 6.75 -1.51 6.80
CA ILE A 104 5.84 -2.50 6.23
C ILE A 104 6.37 -2.93 4.87
N HIS A 105 6.53 -4.24 4.71
CA HIS A 105 7.07 -4.90 3.52
C HIS A 105 6.02 -5.79 2.87
N LEU A 106 5.78 -5.63 1.56
CA LEU A 106 5.10 -6.63 0.75
C LEU A 106 6.03 -7.82 0.56
N ARG A 107 5.55 -9.04 0.85
CA ARG A 107 6.37 -10.26 0.74
C ARG A 107 6.79 -10.55 -0.70
N ASN A 108 5.91 -10.30 -1.66
CA ASN A 108 6.22 -10.47 -3.08
C ASN A 108 5.59 -9.32 -3.88
N VAL A 109 6.45 -8.37 -4.24
CA VAL A 109 6.05 -7.15 -4.96
C VAL A 109 5.62 -7.46 -6.40
N GLU A 110 6.27 -8.43 -7.04
CA GLU A 110 6.02 -8.75 -8.43
C GLU A 110 4.62 -9.36 -8.61
N ASP A 111 4.29 -10.37 -7.81
CA ASP A 111 3.00 -11.04 -7.88
C ASP A 111 1.86 -10.14 -7.39
N ALA A 112 2.11 -9.30 -6.38
CA ALA A 112 1.14 -8.31 -5.94
C ALA A 112 0.84 -7.28 -7.05
N ARG A 113 1.85 -6.82 -7.77
CA ARG A 113 1.66 -5.91 -8.92
C ARG A 113 0.89 -6.57 -10.05
N LYS A 114 1.26 -7.79 -10.43
CA LYS A 114 0.52 -8.56 -11.45
C LYS A 114 -0.95 -8.72 -11.08
N ALA A 115 -1.25 -9.02 -9.81
CA ALA A 115 -2.64 -9.12 -9.35
C ALA A 115 -3.38 -7.77 -9.43
N LEU A 116 -2.70 -6.67 -9.12
CA LEU A 116 -3.25 -5.31 -9.17
C LEU A 116 -3.40 -4.74 -10.59
N GLU A 117 -2.81 -5.36 -11.62
CA GLU A 117 -3.03 -4.94 -13.02
C GLU A 117 -4.50 -5.08 -13.45
N ALA A 118 -5.27 -5.96 -12.80
CA ALA A 118 -6.71 -6.07 -13.04
C ALA A 118 -7.54 -5.05 -12.22
N ASP A 119 -6.92 -4.28 -11.33
CA ASP A 119 -7.59 -3.32 -10.47
C ASP A 119 -7.71 -1.94 -11.14
N PRO A 120 -8.94 -1.48 -11.45
CA PRO A 120 -9.14 -0.21 -12.14
C PRO A 120 -8.66 1.00 -11.34
N LEU A 121 -8.79 0.99 -10.00
CA LEU A 121 -8.37 2.13 -9.18
C LEU A 121 -6.84 2.23 -9.18
N TYR A 122 -6.16 1.10 -9.00
CA TYR A 122 -4.70 1.01 -9.04
C TYR A 122 -4.14 1.55 -10.36
N LEU A 123 -4.62 1.04 -11.50
CA LEU A 123 -4.13 1.44 -12.82
C LEU A 123 -4.36 2.92 -13.12
N ARG A 124 -5.55 3.45 -12.79
CA ARG A 124 -5.86 4.87 -13.01
C ARG A 124 -4.96 5.76 -12.17
N TYR A 125 -4.75 5.42 -10.90
CA TYR A 125 -3.92 6.23 -10.01
C TYR A 125 -2.43 6.15 -10.38
N LEU A 126 -1.92 4.97 -10.75
CA LEU A 126 -0.56 4.79 -11.24
C LEU A 126 -0.30 5.66 -12.49
N SER A 127 -1.23 5.62 -13.45
CA SER A 127 -1.16 6.42 -14.68
C SER A 127 -1.19 7.93 -14.39
N TYR A 128 -2.05 8.36 -13.47
CA TYR A 128 -2.13 9.76 -13.02
C TYR A 128 -0.81 10.24 -12.42
N ARG A 129 -0.20 9.45 -11.52
CA ARG A 129 1.08 9.77 -10.86
C ARG A 129 2.22 9.85 -11.88
N GLN A 130 2.30 8.88 -12.80
CA GLN A 130 3.28 8.89 -13.88
C GLN A 130 3.12 10.15 -14.76
N GLY A 131 1.90 10.54 -15.09
CA GLY A 131 1.60 11.75 -15.86
C GLY A 131 1.98 13.05 -15.14
N LEU A 132 1.90 13.12 -13.81
CA LEU A 132 2.40 14.26 -13.03
C LEU A 132 3.93 14.38 -13.12
N ILE A 133 4.64 13.25 -12.97
CA ILE A 133 6.10 13.20 -13.07
C ILE A 133 6.55 13.67 -14.46
N TRP A 134 5.95 13.11 -15.52
CA TRP A 134 6.26 13.52 -16.89
C TRP A 134 6.02 15.01 -17.14
N ARG A 135 4.92 15.57 -16.64
CA ARG A 135 4.63 17.00 -16.74
C ARG A 135 5.65 17.85 -15.98
N ALA A 136 6.07 17.41 -14.80
CA ALA A 136 7.08 18.12 -14.01
C ALA A 136 8.45 18.12 -14.69
N LEU A 137 8.85 16.99 -15.26
CA LEU A 137 10.11 16.87 -16.02
C LEU A 137 10.10 17.76 -17.27
N ARG A 138 8.98 17.84 -18.00
CA ARG A 138 8.82 18.71 -19.17
C ARG A 138 8.85 20.20 -18.88
N ARG A 139 8.56 20.62 -17.64
CA ARG A 139 8.59 22.05 -17.23
C ARG A 139 9.98 22.54 -16.81
N ARG A 140 10.97 21.62 -16.73
CA ARG A 140 12.36 21.93 -16.35
C ARG A 140 13.32 21.97 -17.53
N VAL A 141 12.83 21.73 -18.75
CA VAL A 141 13.53 21.86 -20.04
C VAL A 141 12.91 23.03 -20.78
#